data_AF-A0A1V4DK96-F1
#
_entry.id   AF-A0A1V4DK96-F1
#
_cell.length_a   1.000
_cell.length_b   1.000
_cell.length_c   1.000
_cell.angle_alpha   90.00
_cell.angle_beta   90.00
_cell.angle_gamma   90.00
#
_symmetry.space_group_name_H-M   'P 1'
#
loop_
_entity.id
_entity.type
_entity.pdbx_description
1 polymer ?
#
loop_
_entity_poly.entity_id
_entity_poly.type
_entity_poly.pdbx_seq_one_letter_code
_entity_poly.pdbx_strand_id
1 'polypeptide(L)'
;MALQGPIPISFELLFPHGCYVVGEVTAAKDFDAKRDTQAKDKVTGLPVWQVPVMDADPSLKAAQKTVTVKILAEVQPVVPPSLPG
;
A
#
# COMPACT_ATOMS: atom_id res chain seq x y z
N MET A 1 -28.14 -9.92 0.69
CA MET A 1 -26.93 -10.00 1.54
C MET A 1 -26.13 -8.74 1.29
N ALA A 2 -25.89 -7.92 2.32
CA ALA A 2 -25.00 -6.76 2.20
C ALA A 2 -23.57 -7.22 2.51
N LEU A 3 -22.60 -6.87 1.65
CA LEU A 3 -21.18 -7.11 1.92
C LEU A 3 -20.81 -6.35 3.20
N GLN A 4 -20.54 -7.09 4.28
CA GLN A 4 -20.06 -6.49 5.53
C GLN A 4 -18.53 -6.54 5.55
N GLY A 5 -17.92 -5.38 5.38
CA GLY A 5 -16.47 -5.19 5.53
C GLY A 5 -15.65 -5.35 4.25
N PRO A 6 -14.32 -5.18 4.37
CA PRO A 6 -13.40 -5.32 3.24
C PRO A 6 -13.41 -6.75 2.70
N ILE A 7 -13.35 -6.89 1.38
CA ILE A 7 -13.22 -8.20 0.73
C ILE A 7 -11.75 -8.61 0.79
N PRO A 8 -11.41 -9.77 1.39
CA PRO A 8 -10.03 -10.24 1.39
C PRO A 8 -9.62 -10.64 -0.03
N ILE A 9 -8.47 -10.12 -0.47
CA ILE A 9 -7.88 -10.38 -1.79
C ILE A 9 -6.40 -10.68 -1.56
N SER A 10 -5.87 -11.70 -2.24
CA SER A 10 -4.44 -12.01 -2.17
C SER A 10 -3.62 -11.05 -3.03
N PHE A 11 -2.35 -10.87 -2.70
CA PHE A 11 -1.47 -9.97 -3.45
C PHE A 11 -1.33 -10.40 -4.91
N GLU A 12 -1.20 -11.70 -5.16
CA GLU A 12 -1.04 -12.28 -6.50
C GLU A 12 -2.27 -12.09 -7.38
N LEU A 13 -3.46 -11.99 -6.77
CA LEU A 13 -4.69 -11.71 -7.49
C LEU A 13 -4.76 -10.23 -7.93
N LEU A 14 -4.20 -9.32 -7.12
CA LEU A 14 -4.18 -7.89 -7.43
C LEU A 14 -3.03 -7.53 -8.38
N PHE A 15 -1.86 -8.15 -8.23
CA PHE A 15 -0.66 -7.92 -9.02
C PHE A 15 -0.18 -9.22 -9.69
N PRO A 16 -0.90 -9.74 -10.70
CA PRO A 16 -0.55 -11.00 -11.36
C PRO A 16 0.80 -10.95 -12.07
N HIS A 17 1.24 -9.76 -12.48
CA HIS A 17 2.56 -9.53 -13.08
C HIS A 17 3.63 -9.13 -12.06
N GLY A 18 3.28 -9.05 -10.78
CA GLY A 18 4.08 -8.46 -9.72
C GLY A 18 3.98 -6.93 -9.69
N CYS A 19 4.65 -6.31 -8.72
CA CYS A 19 4.77 -4.86 -8.64
C CYS A 19 6.14 -4.46 -8.09
N TYR A 20 6.54 -3.23 -8.38
CA TYR A 20 7.83 -2.67 -8.00
C TYR A 20 7.61 -1.48 -7.06
N VAL A 21 8.38 -1.40 -5.98
CA VAL A 21 8.40 -0.19 -5.15
C VAL A 21 9.10 0.93 -5.92
N VAL A 22 8.46 2.08 -6.05
CA VAL A 22 8.98 3.24 -6.81
C VAL A 22 9.19 4.49 -5.95
N GLY A 23 9.11 4.36 -4.63
CA GLY A 23 9.37 5.43 -3.69
C GLY A 23 9.55 4.92 -2.26
N GLU A 24 9.58 5.84 -1.31
CA GLU A 24 9.84 5.51 0.09
C GLU A 24 8.57 5.11 0.84
N VAL A 25 8.75 4.27 1.86
CA VAL A 25 7.69 3.94 2.81
C VAL A 25 7.50 5.13 3.75
N THR A 26 6.30 5.70 3.79
CA THR A 26 5.97 6.88 4.60
C THR A 26 4.82 6.60 5.55
N ALA A 27 4.73 7.35 6.64
CA ALA A 27 3.59 7.28 7.54
C ALA A 27 2.34 7.82 6.83
N ALA A 28 1.28 7.02 6.74
CA ALA A 28 0.02 7.49 6.16
C ALA A 28 -0.59 8.54 7.09
N LYS A 29 -1.03 9.67 6.53
CA LYS A 29 -1.61 10.77 7.31
C LYS A 29 -3.04 10.45 7.74
N ASP A 30 -3.36 10.75 8.98
CA ASP A 30 -4.74 10.84 9.45
C ASP A 30 -5.32 12.21 9.06
N PHE A 31 -6.25 12.22 8.10
CA PHE A 31 -6.88 13.45 7.62
C PHE A 31 -8.00 13.95 8.53
N ASP A 32 -8.52 13.11 9.42
CA ASP A 32 -9.55 13.50 10.40
C ASP A 32 -8.92 14.09 11.67
N ALA A 33 -7.63 13.86 11.89
CA ALA A 33 -6.89 14.39 13.03
C ALA A 33 -6.60 15.89 12.89
N LYS A 34 -6.77 16.63 13.99
CA LYS A 34 -6.45 18.08 14.05
C LYS A 34 -4.95 18.40 13.96
N ARG A 35 -4.09 17.40 14.16
CA ARG A 35 -2.62 17.51 14.13
C ARG A 35 -2.09 16.53 13.10
N ASP A 36 -0.89 16.79 12.60
CA ASP A 36 -0.19 15.89 11.69
C ASP A 36 0.16 14.59 12.41
N THR A 37 -0.76 13.62 12.33
CA THR A 37 -0.73 12.37 13.09
C THR A 37 -0.76 11.23 12.10
N GLN A 38 0.01 10.17 12.38
CA GLN A 38 -0.05 8.96 11.58
C GLN A 38 -1.40 8.27 11.79
N ALA A 39 -2.02 7.86 10.69
CA ALA A 39 -3.24 7.06 10.68
C ALA A 39 -3.01 5.71 11.35
N LYS A 40 -4.02 5.26 12.09
CA LYS A 40 -4.10 3.91 12.64
C LYS A 40 -5.31 3.18 12.07
N ASP A 41 -5.14 1.90 11.81
CA ASP A 41 -6.25 1.08 11.37
C ASP A 41 -7.28 0.92 12.49
N LYS A 42 -8.56 1.04 12.16
CA LYS A 42 -9.65 1.07 13.16
C LYS A 42 -9.96 -0.30 13.75
N VAL A 43 -9.55 -1.38 13.08
CA VAL A 43 -9.83 -2.76 13.52
C VAL A 43 -8.67 -3.30 14.35
N THR A 44 -7.44 -3.12 13.86
CA THR A 44 -6.22 -3.67 14.47
C THR A 44 -5.52 -2.69 15.41
N GLY A 45 -5.75 -1.39 15.26
CA GLY A 45 -5.03 -0.33 15.99
C GLY A 45 -3.60 -0.10 15.52
N LEU A 46 -3.13 -0.85 14.51
CA LEU A 46 -1.77 -0.75 14.00
C LEU A 46 -1.56 0.55 13.22
N PRO A 47 -0.34 1.13 13.26
CA PRO A 47 0.04 2.22 12.37
C PRO A 47 -0.14 1.83 10.90
N VAL A 48 -0.64 2.78 10.12
CA VAL A 48 -0.75 2.64 8.67
C VAL A 48 0.47 3.27 8.02
N TRP A 49 1.22 2.47 7.28
CA TRP A 49 2.30 2.88 6.39
C TRP A 49 1.79 2.90 4.96
N GLN A 50 2.39 3.72 4.11
CA GLN A 50 2.05 3.78 2.69
C GLN A 50 3.31 3.83 1.83
N VAL A 51 3.26 3.17 0.68
CA VAL A 51 4.35 3.15 -0.28
C VAL A 51 3.79 3.19 -1.70
N PRO A 52 4.33 4.03 -2.59
CA PRO A 52 3.96 4.00 -4.00
C PRO A 52 4.62 2.79 -4.67
N VAL A 53 3.80 1.99 -5.36
CA VAL A 53 4.24 0.85 -6.16
C VAL A 53 3.81 1.04 -7.61
N MET A 54 4.58 0.49 -8.52
CA MET A 54 4.28 0.41 -9.95
C MET A 54 3.89 -1.02 -10.29
N ASP A 55 2.71 -1.19 -10.89
CA ASP A 55 2.26 -2.46 -11.45
C ASP A 55 3.13 -2.83 -12.67
N ALA A 56 3.55 -4.09 -12.72
CA ALA A 56 4.37 -4.64 -13.78
C ALA A 56 3.58 -5.01 -15.05
N ASP A 57 2.24 -4.88 -15.03
CA ASP A 57 1.40 -5.17 -16.19
C ASP A 57 1.77 -4.27 -17.39
N PRO A 58 2.19 -4.87 -18.52
CA PRO A 58 2.60 -4.14 -19.71
C PRO A 58 1.43 -3.49 -20.45
N SER A 59 0.19 -3.93 -20.21
CA SER A 59 -1.02 -3.41 -20.87
C SER A 59 -1.53 -2.10 -20.26
N LEU A 60 -1.09 -1.76 -19.04
CA LEU A 60 -1.51 -0.56 -18.34
C LEU A 60 -0.89 0.70 -18.94
N LYS A 61 -1.73 1.75 -19.06
CA LYS A 61 -1.27 3.09 -19.42
C LYS A 61 -0.40 3.67 -18.30
N ALA A 62 0.59 4.50 -18.66
CA ALA A 62 1.53 5.09 -17.70
C ALA A 62 0.85 5.78 -16.49
N ALA A 63 -0.28 6.48 -16.72
CA ALA A 63 -1.01 7.16 -15.66
C ALA A 63 -1.71 6.21 -14.65
N GLN A 64 -1.90 4.93 -15.01
CA GLN A 64 -2.58 3.93 -14.20
C GLN A 64 -1.60 2.94 -13.57
N LYS A 65 -0.31 3.04 -13.90
CA LYS A 65 0.71 2.10 -13.45
C LYS A 65 1.07 2.26 -11.98
N THR A 66 0.91 3.45 -11.41
CA THR A 66 1.32 3.74 -10.03
C THR A 66 0.13 3.72 -9.09
N VAL A 67 0.19 2.91 -8.04
CA VAL A 67 -0.81 2.84 -6.97
C VAL A 67 -0.13 2.95 -5.62
N THR A 68 -0.87 3.38 -4.59
CA THR A 68 -0.35 3.43 -3.22
C THR A 68 -0.83 2.21 -2.46
N VAL A 69 0.11 1.38 -1.99
CA VAL A 69 -0.18 0.26 -1.10
C VAL A 69 -0.10 0.73 0.34
N LYS A 70 -1.12 0.40 1.13
CA LYS A 70 -1.14 0.64 2.58
C LYS A 70 -0.78 -0.63 3.33
N ILE A 71 0.13 -0.52 4.29
CA ILE A 71 0.70 -1.63 5.04
C ILE A 71 0.45 -1.38 6.53
N LEU A 72 -0.11 -2.37 7.23
CA LEU A 72 -0.32 -2.32 8.67
C LEU A 72 0.88 -2.95 9.36
N ALA A 73 1.63 -2.17 10.13
CA ALA A 73 2.82 -2.66 10.83
C ALA A 73 3.18 -1.78 12.03
N GLU A 74 3.70 -2.38 13.11
CA GLU A 74 4.14 -1.65 14.31
C GLU A 74 5.33 -0.72 14.03
N VAL A 75 6.23 -1.13 13.13
CA VAL A 75 7.43 -0.40 12.73
C VAL A 75 7.42 -0.14 11.22
N GLN A 76 8.20 0.84 10.77
CA GLN A 76 8.34 1.16 9.35
C GLN A 76 8.85 -0.05 8.57
N PRO A 77 8.09 -0.55 7.57
CA PRO A 77 8.58 -1.61 6.68
C PRO A 77 9.84 -1.19 5.93
N VAL A 78 10.80 -2.11 5.82
CA VAL A 78 12.01 -1.91 5.02
C VAL A 78 11.81 -2.52 3.64
N VAL A 79 12.11 -1.74 2.60
CA VAL A 79 12.02 -2.21 1.23
C VAL A 79 13.12 -3.24 0.94
N PRO A 80 12.83 -4.29 0.14
CA PRO A 80 13.86 -5.20 -0.31
C PRO A 80 14.93 -4.47 -1.14
N PRO A 81 16.15 -5.03 -1.24
CA PRO A 81 17.15 -4.54 -2.18
C PRO A 81 16.59 -4.53 -3.61
N SER A 82 17.01 -3.55 -4.41
CA SER A 82 16.70 -3.51 -5.84
C SER A 82 17.21 -4.77 -6.54
N LEU A 83 16.38 -5.35 -7.40
CA LEU A 83 16.81 -6.46 -8.26
C LEU A 83 17.90 -5.99 -9.23
N PRO A 84 18.94 -6.80 -9.50
CA PRO A 84 19.90 -6.51 -10.57
C PRO A 84 19.16 -6.45 -11.92
N GLY A 85 19.50 -5.44 -12.72
CA GLY A 85 19.00 -5.31 -14.10
C GLY A 85 19.66 -6.26 -15.07
#